data_AF-A0A1I4MFH7-F1
#
_entry.id   AF-A0A1I4MFH7-F1
#
_cell.length_a   1.000
_cell.length_b   1.000
_cell.length_c   1.000
_cell.angle_alpha   90.00
_cell.angle_beta   90.00
_cell.angle_gamma   90.00
#
_symmetry.space_group_name_H-M   'P 1'
#
loop_
_entity.id
_entity.type
_entity.pdbx_description
1 polymer ?
#
loop_
_entity_poly.entity_id
_entity_poly.type
_entity_poly.pdbx_seq_one_letter_code
_entity_poly.pdbx_strand_id
1 'polypeptide(L)' 'MKKCSSVFTSLFLLGVITILAGCSSVAPWERGVLAKPQMALDPHPLQSGVRMHNYGSREGGAGTNAEGGGGGCGCY' A
#
# COMPACT_ATOMS: atom_id res chain seq x y z
N MET A 1 -42.37 -16.29 -12.25
CA MET A 1 -41.59 -15.90 -11.04
C MET A 1 -40.13 -16.37 -11.05
N LYS A 2 -39.74 -17.45 -11.75
CA LYS A 2 -38.36 -17.99 -11.75
C LYS A 2 -37.29 -17.09 -12.42
N LYS A 3 -37.71 -16.20 -13.33
CA LYS A 3 -36.82 -15.33 -14.13
C LYS A 3 -36.17 -14.21 -13.31
N CYS A 4 -36.89 -13.58 -12.36
CA CYS A 4 -36.30 -12.58 -11.45
C CYS A 4 -35.24 -13.17 -10.53
N SER A 5 -35.46 -14.39 -10.00
CA SER A 5 -34.51 -15.04 -9.10
C SER A 5 -33.20 -15.39 -9.82
N SER A 6 -33.27 -15.93 -11.05
CA SER A 6 -32.10 -16.27 -11.87
C SER A 6 -31.27 -15.04 -12.29
N VAL A 7 -31.92 -13.91 -12.58
CA VAL A 7 -31.23 -12.65 -12.89
C VAL A 7 -30.46 -12.14 -11.68
N PHE A 8 -31.06 -12.24 -10.49
CA PHE A 8 -30.40 -11.83 -9.24
C PHE A 8 -29.20 -12.73 -8.88
N THR A 9 -29.30 -14.04 -9.13
CA THR A 9 -28.17 -14.97 -8.93
C THR A 9 -27.03 -14.69 -9.91
N SER A 10 -27.35 -14.37 -11.17
CA SER A 10 -26.36 -14.05 -12.20
C SER A 10 -25.60 -12.74 -11.89
N LEU A 11 -26.32 -11.71 -11.41
CA LEU A 11 -25.73 -10.45 -10.95
C LEU A 11 -24.80 -10.64 -9.75
N PHE A 12 -25.19 -11.48 -8.79
CA PHE A 12 -24.36 -11.81 -7.65
C PHE A 12 -23.09 -12.57 -8.07
N LEU A 13 -23.21 -13.52 -9.00
CA LEU A 13 -22.06 -14.26 -9.54
C LEU A 13 -21.07 -13.33 -10.26
N LEU A 14 -21.59 -12.39 -11.06
CA LEU A 14 -20.77 -11.41 -11.78
C LEU A 14 -20.01 -10.50 -10.81
N GLY A 15 -20.64 -10.07 -9.71
CA GLY A 15 -20.01 -9.26 -8.67
C GLY A 15 -18.90 -9.97 -7.91
N VAL A 16 -18.99 -11.29 -7.71
CA VAL A 16 -17.93 -12.07 -7.04
C VAL A 16 -16.67 -12.19 -7.93
N ILE A 17 -16.84 -12.32 -9.24
CA ILE A 17 -15.72 -12.49 -10.18
C ILE A 17 -14.87 -11.21 -10.29
N THR A 18 -15.48 -10.03 -10.22
CA THR A 18 -14.74 -8.75 -10.31
C THR A 18 -13.86 -8.49 -9.09
N ILE A 19 -14.25 -8.96 -7.90
CA ILE A 19 -13.46 -8.81 -6.67
C ILE A 19 -12.20 -9.67 -6.72
N LEU A 20 -12.26 -10.87 -7.33
CA LEU A 20 -11.11 -11.76 -7.47
C LEU A 20 -10.13 -11.29 -8.55
N ALA A 21 -10.58 -10.52 -9.55
CA ALA A 21 -9.74 -10.06 -10.67
C ALA A 21 -8.69 -8.99 -10.27
N GLY A 22 -8.80 -8.39 -9.07
CA GLY A 22 -7.84 -7.38 -8.60
C GLY A 22 -6.54 -7.95 -8.02
N CYS A 23 -6.47 -9.26 -7.74
CA CYS A 23 -5.32 -9.88 -7.11
C CYS A 23 -4.32 -10.36 -8.18
N SER A 24 -3.41 -9.47 -8.62
CA SER A 24 -2.30 -9.83 -9.51
C SER A 24 -0.98 -9.84 -8.75
N SER A 25 -0.24 -10.96 -8.84
CA SER A 25 1.10 -11.07 -8.25
C SER A 25 2.11 -10.41 -9.18
N VAL A 26 2.57 -9.22 -8.81
CA VAL A 26 3.62 -8.49 -9.56
C VAL A 26 4.99 -8.91 -9.03
N ALA A 27 5.91 -9.24 -9.93
CA ALA A 27 7.26 -9.64 -9.53
C ALA A 27 8.00 -8.45 -8.89
N PRO A 28 8.89 -8.67 -7.91
CA PRO A 28 9.52 -7.58 -7.16
C PRO A 28 10.23 -6.53 -8.03
N TRP A 29 10.87 -6.96 -9.12
CA TRP A 29 11.62 -6.08 -10.04
C TRP A 29 10.72 -5.25 -10.96
N GLU A 30 9.46 -5.64 -11.19
CA GLU A 30 8.49 -4.87 -11.98
C GLU A 30 7.93 -3.68 -11.19
N ARG A 31 8.02 -3.73 -9.84
CA ARG A 31 7.57 -2.64 -8.96
C ARG A 31 8.37 -1.36 -9.16
N GLY A 32 9.65 -1.46 -9.54
CA GLY A 32 10.48 -0.28 -9.81
C GLY A 32 9.97 0.56 -10.99
N VAL A 33 9.26 -0.06 -11.94
CA VAL A 33 8.65 0.64 -13.08
C VAL A 33 7.28 1.22 -12.74
N LEU A 34 6.51 0.53 -11.87
CA LEU A 34 5.19 0.99 -11.43
C LEU A 34 5.27 2.08 -10.34
N ALA A 35 6.26 2.00 -9.45
CA ALA A 35 6.45 2.94 -8.34
C ALA A 35 7.16 4.20 -8.83
N LYS A 36 6.40 5.12 -9.43
CA LYS A 36 6.94 6.39 -9.91
C LYS A 36 7.47 7.22 -8.72
N PRO A 37 8.52 8.05 -8.89
CA PRO A 37 9.08 8.86 -7.80
C PRO A 37 8.06 9.78 -7.11
N GLN A 38 7.04 10.24 -7.82
CA GLN A 38 5.98 11.11 -7.28
C GLN A 38 4.98 10.37 -6.40
N MET A 39 4.99 9.03 -6.41
CA MET A 39 4.16 8.18 -5.57
C MET A 39 4.88 7.79 -4.28
N ALA A 40 6.11 8.29 -4.07
CA ALA A 40 6.84 8.10 -2.83
C ALA A 40 6.07 8.71 -1.65
N LEU A 41 5.98 7.95 -0.55
CA LEU A 41 5.32 8.40 0.67
C LEU A 41 6.01 9.62 1.28
N ASP A 42 7.34 9.65 1.15
CA ASP A 42 8.16 10.79 1.48
C ASP A 42 8.94 11.28 0.24
N PRO A 43 8.64 12.48 -0.27
CA PRO A 43 9.33 13.06 -1.41
C PRO A 43 10.78 13.52 -1.09
N HIS A 44 11.14 13.73 0.19
CA HIS A 44 12.45 14.27 0.59
C HIS A 44 13.09 13.45 1.72
N PRO A 45 13.46 12.17 1.46
CA PRO A 45 13.94 11.23 2.47
C PRO A 45 15.20 11.69 3.22
N LEU A 46 16.03 12.53 2.60
CA LEU A 46 17.21 13.07 3.26
C LEU A 46 16.85 14.14 4.31
N GLN A 47 15.82 14.95 4.03
CA GLN A 47 15.42 16.03 4.91
C GLN A 47 14.63 15.49 6.11
N SER A 48 13.75 14.52 5.88
CA SER A 48 13.05 13.79 6.94
C SER A 48 14.04 13.09 7.86
N GLY A 49 15.00 12.34 7.29
CA GLY A 49 16.01 11.62 8.08
C GLY A 49 16.84 12.54 8.98
N VAL A 50 17.31 13.68 8.46
CA VAL A 50 18.04 14.66 9.27
C VAL A 50 17.16 15.26 10.37
N ARG A 51 15.90 15.57 10.03
CA ARG A 51 14.93 16.10 10.99
C ARG A 51 14.68 15.08 12.10
N MET A 52 14.46 13.81 11.76
CA MET A 52 14.22 12.77 12.76
C MET A 52 15.43 12.49 13.62
N HIS A 53 16.63 12.50 13.05
CA HIS A 53 17.86 12.41 13.84
C HIS A 53 17.97 13.54 14.88
N ASN A 54 17.59 14.77 14.50
CA ASN A 54 17.53 15.90 15.43
C ASN A 54 16.47 15.69 16.53
N TYR A 55 15.25 15.29 16.16
CA TYR A 55 14.19 15.04 17.15
C TYR A 55 14.53 13.88 18.08
N GLY A 56 15.02 12.76 17.56
CA GLY A 56 15.47 11.61 18.36
C GLY A 56 16.56 11.96 19.36
N SER A 57 17.50 12.82 18.96
CA SER A 57 18.55 13.33 19.86
C SER A 57 17.98 14.23 20.96
N ARG A 58 16.95 15.03 20.65
CA ARG A 58 16.36 15.99 21.59
C ARG A 58 15.37 15.34 22.57
N GLU A 59 14.67 14.30 22.13
CA GLU A 59 13.63 13.63 22.91
C GLU A 59 14.14 12.36 23.60
N GLY A 60 15.39 11.94 23.35
CA GLY A 60 15.97 10.73 23.92
C GLY A 60 15.28 9.43 23.45
N GLY A 61 14.43 9.53 22.42
CA GLY A 61 13.61 8.44 21.93
C GLY A 61 14.35 7.59 20.89
N ALA A 62 14.79 6.40 21.31
CA ALA A 62 15.44 5.42 20.44
C ALA A 62 14.58 4.94 19.24
N GLY A 63 13.26 5.20 19.25
CA GLY A 63 12.29 4.76 18.24
C GLY A 63 11.93 5.78 17.16
N THR A 64 12.57 6.95 17.13
CA THR A 64 12.26 8.02 16.15
C THR A 64 12.70 7.70 14.70
N ASN A 65 13.49 6.65 14.49
CA ASN A 65 14.04 6.30 13.17
C ASN A 65 13.13 5.38 12.32
N ALA A 66 11.82 5.35 12.56
CA ALA A 66 10.87 4.45 11.89
C ALA A 66 10.53 4.85 10.44
N GLU A 67 11.49 5.38 9.69
CA GLU A 67 11.30 5.98 8.36
C GLU A 67 11.27 4.95 7.21
N GLY A 68 11.41 3.66 7.52
CA GLY A 68 11.48 2.59 6.52
C GLY A 68 10.13 2.05 5.99
N GLY A 69 9.00 2.44 6.58
CA GLY A 69 7.70 1.77 6.36
C GLY A 69 6.91 2.22 5.14
N GLY A 70 7.55 2.55 4.02
CA GLY A 70 6.89 2.92 2.78
C GLY A 70 6.38 1.70 2.01
N GLY A 71 5.22 1.16 2.41
CA GLY A 71 4.39 0.27 1.58
C GLY A 71 4.52 -1.23 1.84
N GLY A 72 3.51 -1.79 2.50
CA GLY A 72 3.26 -3.23 2.59
C GLY A 72 3.65 -3.84 3.94
N CYS A 73 2.65 -4.30 4.71
CA CYS A 73 2.77 -4.99 6.00
C CYS A 73 3.77 -4.31 6.96
N GLY A 74 3.30 -3.29 7.70
CA GLY A 74 4.11 -2.44 8.58
C GLY A 74 4.77 -3.17 9.77
N CYS A 75 5.81 -3.95 9.49
CA CYS A 75 6.75 -4.42 10.50
C CYS A 75 7.97 -3.49 10.51
N TYR A 76 8.03 -2.69 11.58
CA TYR A 76 9.18 -1.99 12.12
C TYR A 76 10.31 -2.96 12.50
#